data_AF-A0A4Q5QT84-F1
#
_entry.id   AF-A0A4Q5QT84-F1
#
_cell.length_a   1.000
_cell.length_b   1.000
_cell.length_c   1.000
_cell.angle_alpha   90.00
_cell.angle_beta   90.00
_cell.angle_gamma   90.00
#
_symmetry.space_group_name_H-M   'P 1'
#
loop_
_entity.id
_entity.type
_entity.pdbx_description
1 polymer ?
#
loop_
_entity_poly.entity_id
_entity_poly.type
_entity_poly.pdbx_seq_one_letter_code
_entity_poly.pdbx_strand_id
1 'polypeptide(L)'
;MLAAAVSVAALSGTAQAATIVGATVTGPSGTVWTTDANNFYALFLQGNNTSTYINPNRSISLPVMTSGNMSQLLVGEGFRAGETVNSDATFNLALRFAGGQTLTGTYTVATNSFLGGANNTFTEGSTTYSLTNFFYNRGRADLVSGYTATPGGDPLDYNGSFTVSAVTSAVPETATWAMMLAGFAMIGAGVRSRKNQSVRVTYA
;
A
#
# COMPACT_ATOMS: atom_id res chain seq x y z
N MET A 1 35.64 -11.63 40.30
CA MET A 1 34.54 -12.17 39.47
C MET A 1 34.19 -11.11 38.43
N LEU A 2 34.60 -11.30 37.18
CA LEU A 2 34.38 -10.35 36.09
C LEU A 2 33.06 -10.73 35.39
N ALA A 3 32.04 -9.87 35.42
CA ALA A 3 30.79 -10.11 34.71
C ALA A 3 30.92 -9.62 33.27
N ALA A 4 30.88 -10.53 32.30
CA ALA A 4 30.84 -10.21 30.88
C ALA A 4 29.40 -9.86 30.48
N ALA A 5 29.18 -8.62 30.04
CA ALA A 5 27.90 -8.18 29.48
C ALA A 5 27.80 -8.66 28.03
N VAL A 6 26.87 -9.57 27.76
CA VAL A 6 26.53 -10.00 26.40
C VAL A 6 25.55 -8.98 25.82
N SER A 7 26.00 -8.18 24.86
CA SER A 7 25.12 -7.31 24.06
C SER A 7 24.43 -8.14 23.00
N VAL A 8 23.13 -8.38 23.15
CA VAL A 8 22.29 -8.98 22.11
C VAL A 8 22.02 -7.91 21.05
N ALA A 9 22.68 -8.01 19.91
CA ALA A 9 22.34 -7.21 18.73
C ALA A 9 20.99 -7.71 18.18
N ALA A 10 19.94 -6.92 18.31
CA ALA A 10 18.68 -7.18 17.63
C ALA A 10 18.90 -6.99 16.12
N LEU A 11 18.84 -8.09 15.37
CA LEU A 11 18.81 -8.06 13.91
C LEU A 11 17.48 -7.43 13.49
N SER A 12 17.51 -6.20 12.98
CA SER A 12 16.36 -5.58 12.33
C SER A 12 16.04 -6.36 11.05
N GLY A 13 14.91 -7.06 11.02
CA GLY A 13 14.41 -7.71 9.80
C GLY A 13 14.15 -6.66 8.72
N THR A 14 14.60 -6.92 7.49
CA THR A 14 14.24 -6.09 6.33
C THR A 14 12.72 -6.15 6.12
N ALA A 15 12.06 -4.99 6.09
CA ALA A 15 10.62 -4.93 5.81
C ALA A 15 10.34 -5.55 4.42
N GLN A 16 9.52 -6.60 4.39
CA GLN A 16 9.07 -7.21 3.14
C GLN A 16 7.99 -6.31 2.51
N ALA A 17 8.01 -6.19 1.18
CA ALA A 17 6.95 -5.52 0.42
C ALA A 17 5.59 -6.20 0.67
N ALA A 18 4.58 -5.43 1.04
CA ALA A 18 3.21 -5.94 1.16
C ALA A 18 2.73 -6.42 -0.21
N THR A 19 2.01 -7.54 -0.26
CA THR A 19 1.54 -8.12 -1.53
C THR A 19 0.03 -8.11 -1.57
N ILE A 20 -0.56 -7.53 -2.62
CA ILE A 20 -2.00 -7.60 -2.89
C ILE A 20 -2.29 -8.99 -3.48
N VAL A 21 -3.25 -9.68 -2.86
CA VAL A 21 -3.68 -11.05 -3.22
C VAL A 21 -5.16 -11.10 -3.63
N GLY A 22 -5.89 -10.00 -3.50
CA GLY A 22 -7.23 -9.88 -4.04
C GLY A 22 -7.68 -8.42 -4.17
N ALA A 23 -8.58 -8.16 -5.09
CA ALA A 23 -9.29 -6.89 -5.20
C ALA A 23 -10.78 -7.15 -5.43
N THR A 24 -11.64 -6.29 -4.90
CA THR A 24 -13.09 -6.35 -5.12
C THR A 24 -13.64 -4.94 -5.23
N VAL A 25 -14.47 -4.69 -6.24
CA VAL A 25 -15.25 -3.47 -6.37
C VAL A 25 -16.71 -3.82 -6.13
N THR A 26 -17.38 -3.04 -5.29
CA THR A 26 -18.80 -3.23 -4.98
C THR A 26 -19.59 -1.95 -5.17
N GLY A 27 -20.85 -2.08 -5.54
CA GLY A 27 -21.82 -0.98 -5.58
C GLY A 27 -23.02 -1.22 -4.66
N PRO A 28 -23.70 -0.18 -4.16
CA PRO A 28 -24.86 -0.30 -3.28
C PRO A 28 -26.01 -1.16 -3.81
N SER A 29 -26.15 -1.28 -5.13
CA SER A 29 -27.12 -2.16 -5.80
C SER A 29 -26.87 -3.65 -5.59
N GLY A 30 -25.73 -4.02 -4.99
CA GLY A 30 -25.27 -5.40 -4.84
C GLY A 30 -24.41 -5.88 -6.01
N THR A 31 -24.01 -4.99 -6.93
CA THR A 31 -23.09 -5.32 -8.02
C THR A 31 -21.67 -5.52 -7.47
N VAL A 32 -20.99 -6.58 -7.91
CA VAL A 32 -19.66 -6.98 -7.43
C VAL A 32 -18.76 -7.38 -8.59
N TRP A 33 -17.59 -6.78 -8.67
CA TRP A 33 -16.46 -7.26 -9.48
C TRP A 33 -15.34 -7.73 -8.56
N THR A 34 -14.69 -8.84 -8.89
CA THR A 34 -13.66 -9.42 -8.03
C THR A 34 -12.60 -10.19 -8.80
N THR A 35 -11.39 -10.17 -8.27
CA THR A 35 -10.27 -10.94 -8.81
C THR A 35 -10.38 -12.42 -8.47
N ASP A 36 -11.22 -12.80 -7.51
CA ASP A 36 -11.34 -14.18 -7.02
C ASP A 36 -12.20 -15.04 -7.98
N ALA A 37 -11.90 -16.35 -8.06
CA ALA A 37 -12.71 -17.29 -8.83
C ALA A 37 -14.06 -17.57 -8.14
N ASN A 38 -15.15 -16.99 -8.65
CA ASN A 38 -16.52 -17.15 -8.14
C ASN A 38 -17.58 -16.81 -9.23
N ASN A 39 -18.83 -16.57 -8.81
CA ASN A 39 -19.97 -16.26 -9.69
C ASN A 39 -20.24 -14.76 -9.86
N PHE A 40 -19.36 -13.89 -9.36
CA PHE A 40 -19.45 -12.44 -9.58
C PHE A 40 -18.75 -12.05 -10.88
N TYR A 41 -18.87 -10.77 -11.24
CA TYR A 41 -18.10 -10.23 -12.33
C TYR A 41 -16.59 -10.33 -12.00
N ALA A 42 -15.74 -10.66 -12.96
CA ALA A 42 -14.29 -10.56 -12.88
C ALA A 42 -13.83 -9.10 -12.72
N LEU A 43 -12.68 -8.97 -12.09
CA LEU A 43 -11.99 -7.70 -11.97
C LEU A 43 -10.56 -7.96 -12.37
N PHE A 44 -10.11 -7.33 -13.44
CA PHE A 44 -8.76 -7.43 -13.95
C PHE A 44 -7.87 -6.31 -13.41
N LEU A 45 -6.63 -6.66 -13.08
CA LEU A 45 -5.57 -5.74 -12.71
C LEU A 45 -4.51 -5.69 -13.80
N GLN A 46 -3.95 -4.53 -14.02
CA GLN A 46 -2.89 -4.32 -14.99
C GLN A 46 -1.87 -3.31 -14.45
N GLY A 47 -0.60 -3.66 -14.57
CA GLY A 47 0.49 -2.79 -14.18
C GLY A 47 0.61 -1.60 -15.11
N ASN A 48 1.17 -0.49 -14.61
CA ASN A 48 1.51 0.66 -15.45
C ASN A 48 2.46 0.20 -16.57
N ASN A 49 2.02 0.35 -17.82
CA ASN A 49 2.78 0.07 -19.06
C ASN A 49 2.96 -1.40 -19.44
N THR A 50 2.16 -2.33 -18.91
CA THR A 50 2.12 -3.72 -19.41
C THR A 50 0.81 -3.96 -20.13
N SER A 51 0.79 -4.54 -21.33
CA SER A 51 -0.47 -4.93 -22.01
C SER A 51 -1.09 -6.22 -21.47
N THR A 52 -0.45 -6.87 -20.50
CA THR A 52 -0.90 -8.12 -19.90
C THR A 52 -1.67 -7.87 -18.61
N TYR A 53 -2.91 -8.35 -18.57
CA TYR A 53 -3.67 -8.44 -17.32
C TYR A 53 -3.00 -9.45 -16.37
N ILE A 54 -2.98 -9.12 -15.09
CA ILE A 54 -2.26 -9.85 -14.04
C ILE A 54 -3.07 -11.06 -13.54
N ASN A 55 -4.35 -11.17 -13.90
CA ASN A 55 -5.27 -12.18 -13.39
C ASN A 55 -6.24 -12.79 -14.40
N PRO A 56 -5.78 -13.21 -15.59
CA PRO A 56 -6.65 -13.90 -16.54
C PRO A 56 -7.29 -15.16 -15.94
N ASN A 57 -6.64 -15.78 -14.94
CA ASN A 57 -7.13 -16.97 -14.25
C ASN A 57 -7.82 -16.69 -12.90
N ARG A 58 -8.21 -15.43 -12.63
CA ARG A 58 -8.87 -15.04 -11.37
C ARG A 58 -8.06 -15.36 -10.10
N SER A 59 -6.77 -15.02 -10.15
CA SER A 59 -5.85 -15.03 -9.00
C SER A 59 -4.79 -13.95 -9.20
N ILE A 60 -4.35 -13.27 -8.13
CA ILE A 60 -3.29 -12.26 -8.19
C ILE A 60 -2.23 -12.44 -7.12
N SER A 61 -1.04 -11.97 -7.45
CA SER A 61 0.03 -11.68 -6.51
C SER A 61 0.76 -10.44 -7.02
N LEU A 62 0.42 -9.29 -6.44
CA LEU A 62 0.96 -8.00 -6.87
C LEU A 62 1.75 -7.37 -5.71
N PRO A 63 3.09 -7.36 -5.78
CA PRO A 63 3.92 -6.71 -4.76
C PRO A 63 3.67 -5.20 -4.80
N VAL A 64 3.50 -4.58 -3.65
CA VAL A 64 3.43 -3.13 -3.49
C VAL A 64 4.81 -2.58 -3.16
N MET A 65 5.17 -1.42 -3.72
CA MET A 65 6.46 -0.80 -3.44
C MET A 65 6.58 -0.48 -1.94
N THR A 66 7.78 -0.56 -1.39
CA THR A 66 8.04 -0.21 0.02
C THR A 66 8.13 1.30 0.24
N SER A 67 8.26 2.09 -0.82
CA SER A 67 8.22 3.55 -0.79
C SER A 67 7.59 4.13 -2.05
N GLY A 68 6.97 5.30 -1.93
CA GLY A 68 6.37 6.02 -3.05
C GLY A 68 4.97 5.50 -3.43
N ASN A 69 4.55 5.80 -4.65
CA ASN A 69 3.19 5.52 -5.11
C ASN A 69 3.17 4.44 -6.20
N MET A 70 2.41 3.37 -5.95
CA MET A 70 2.06 2.37 -6.95
C MET A 70 0.68 2.69 -7.50
N SER A 71 0.59 3.02 -8.79
CA SER A 71 -0.70 3.08 -9.50
C SER A 71 -0.90 1.81 -10.31
N GLN A 72 -2.14 1.33 -10.36
CA GLN A 72 -2.56 0.17 -11.13
C GLN A 72 -3.84 0.47 -11.87
N LEU A 73 -3.94 -0.06 -13.09
CA LEU A 73 -5.18 -0.06 -13.84
C LEU A 73 -6.08 -1.19 -13.34
N LEU A 74 -7.38 -0.91 -13.37
CA LEU A 74 -8.44 -1.77 -12.86
C LEU A 74 -9.52 -1.84 -13.93
N VAL A 75 -9.86 -3.04 -14.39
CA VAL A 75 -10.88 -3.21 -15.44
C VAL A 75 -11.84 -4.29 -14.99
N GLY A 76 -13.13 -4.02 -14.82
CA GLY A 76 -14.10 -5.10 -14.63
C GLY A 76 -14.86 -5.33 -15.91
N GLU A 77 -15.22 -6.58 -16.20
CA GLU A 77 -16.01 -6.82 -17.39
C GLU A 77 -17.41 -6.21 -17.28
N GLY A 78 -18.05 -6.07 -18.44
CA GLY A 78 -19.34 -5.43 -18.61
C GLY A 78 -20.44 -5.91 -17.67
N PHE A 79 -21.45 -5.04 -17.51
CA PHE A 79 -22.56 -5.24 -16.58
C PHE A 79 -23.87 -5.28 -17.36
N ARG A 80 -24.65 -6.36 -17.18
CA ARG A 80 -26.00 -6.59 -17.75
C ARG A 80 -26.14 -6.09 -19.21
N ALA A 81 -26.16 -7.02 -20.16
CA ALA A 81 -26.22 -6.71 -21.58
C ALA A 81 -27.29 -5.66 -21.94
N GLY A 82 -26.87 -4.62 -22.65
CA GLY A 82 -27.73 -3.54 -23.15
C GLY A 82 -27.84 -2.32 -22.24
N GLU A 83 -27.35 -2.39 -21.01
CA GLU A 83 -27.23 -1.22 -20.14
C GLU A 83 -26.13 -0.28 -20.66
N THR A 84 -26.29 1.02 -20.49
CA THR A 84 -25.29 2.02 -20.93
C THR A 84 -24.82 2.95 -19.81
N VAL A 85 -25.46 2.83 -18.64
CA VAL A 85 -25.16 3.63 -17.45
C VAL A 85 -24.34 2.81 -16.46
N ASN A 86 -23.70 3.48 -15.50
CA ASN A 86 -23.13 2.78 -14.36
C ASN A 86 -24.23 2.02 -13.60
N SER A 87 -23.89 0.84 -13.09
CA SER A 87 -24.73 0.05 -12.18
C SER A 87 -25.07 0.85 -10.92
N ASP A 88 -24.12 1.68 -10.47
CA ASP A 88 -24.20 2.43 -9.23
C ASP A 88 -23.61 3.84 -9.38
N ALA A 89 -24.09 4.76 -8.54
CA ALA A 89 -23.54 6.12 -8.45
C ALA A 89 -22.25 6.18 -7.61
N THR A 90 -21.98 5.14 -6.81
CA THR A 90 -20.83 5.04 -5.93
C THR A 90 -20.26 3.63 -5.97
N PHE A 91 -18.94 3.52 -5.92
CA PHE A 91 -18.22 2.24 -5.92
C PHE A 91 -17.27 2.18 -4.73
N ASN A 92 -17.16 1.02 -4.11
CA ASN A 92 -16.23 0.74 -3.03
C ASN A 92 -15.19 -0.27 -3.50
N LEU A 93 -13.91 0.12 -3.51
CA LEU A 93 -12.79 -0.78 -3.68
C LEU A 93 -12.38 -1.36 -2.33
N ALA A 94 -12.10 -2.66 -2.31
CA ALA A 94 -11.40 -3.36 -1.25
C ALA A 94 -10.20 -4.11 -1.84
N LEU A 95 -9.00 -3.78 -1.36
CA LEU A 95 -7.75 -4.48 -1.67
C LEU A 95 -7.41 -5.38 -0.48
N ARG A 96 -7.15 -6.66 -0.73
CA ARG A 96 -6.73 -7.64 0.27
C ARG A 96 -5.25 -7.95 0.13
N PHE A 97 -4.55 -7.89 1.24
CA PHE A 97 -3.11 -8.15 1.32
C PHE A 97 -2.82 -9.54 1.89
N ALA A 98 -1.67 -10.12 1.53
CA ALA A 98 -1.24 -11.44 1.96
C ALA A 98 -1.15 -11.57 3.51
N GLY A 99 -0.83 -10.47 4.21
CA GLY A 99 -0.81 -10.41 5.67
C GLY A 99 -2.19 -10.39 6.34
N GLY A 100 -3.28 -10.36 5.56
CA GLY A 100 -4.66 -10.31 6.04
C GLY A 100 -5.27 -8.91 6.15
N GLN A 101 -4.49 -7.87 5.91
CA GLN A 101 -4.93 -6.48 5.98
C GLN A 101 -5.76 -6.12 4.75
N THR A 102 -6.62 -5.11 4.91
CA THR A 102 -7.41 -4.57 3.81
C THR A 102 -7.25 -3.06 3.70
N LEU A 103 -7.18 -2.58 2.46
CA LEU A 103 -7.37 -1.17 2.15
C LEU A 103 -8.70 -0.98 1.44
N THR A 104 -9.45 0.03 1.84
CA THR A 104 -10.79 0.32 1.32
C THR A 104 -10.91 1.77 0.91
N GLY A 105 -11.74 2.02 -0.10
CA GLY A 105 -11.93 3.36 -0.61
C GLY A 105 -13.20 3.49 -1.45
N THR A 106 -13.84 4.64 -1.35
CA THR A 106 -15.10 4.95 -2.02
C THR A 106 -14.85 5.94 -3.15
N TYR A 107 -15.42 5.69 -4.31
CA TYR A 107 -15.46 6.59 -5.45
C TYR A 107 -16.92 6.96 -5.74
N THR A 108 -17.17 8.21 -6.13
CA THR A 108 -18.49 8.67 -6.59
C THR A 108 -18.41 9.14 -8.03
N VAL A 109 -19.31 8.64 -8.86
CA VAL A 109 -19.42 8.97 -10.28
C VAL A 109 -19.90 10.41 -10.46
N ALA A 110 -20.81 10.88 -9.59
CA ALA A 110 -21.46 12.18 -9.74
C ALA A 110 -20.49 13.36 -9.70
N THR A 111 -19.46 13.29 -8.85
CA THR A 111 -18.43 14.32 -8.70
C THR A 111 -17.08 13.87 -9.21
N ASN A 112 -16.99 12.67 -9.79
CA ASN A 112 -15.75 12.04 -10.23
C ASN A 112 -14.62 12.14 -9.19
N SER A 113 -14.92 11.76 -7.94
CA SER A 113 -14.00 11.99 -6.82
C SER A 113 -13.82 10.76 -5.94
N PHE A 114 -12.59 10.54 -5.52
CA PHE A 114 -12.24 9.61 -4.46
C PHE A 114 -12.56 10.23 -3.09
N LEU A 115 -13.31 9.51 -2.26
CA LEU A 115 -13.77 9.96 -0.94
C LEU A 115 -13.00 9.32 0.23
N GLY A 116 -12.04 8.42 -0.05
CA GLY A 116 -11.39 7.63 0.99
C GLY A 116 -12.26 6.46 1.48
N GLY A 117 -11.83 5.79 2.55
CA GLY A 117 -12.54 4.65 3.13
C GLY A 117 -12.23 4.48 4.61
N ALA A 118 -13.04 3.69 5.32
CA ALA A 118 -12.89 3.46 6.76
C ALA A 118 -11.55 2.81 7.10
N ASN A 119 -11.07 1.91 6.25
CA ASN A 119 -9.75 1.29 6.36
C ASN A 119 -8.90 1.75 5.17
N ASN A 120 -8.51 3.01 5.10
CA ASN A 120 -7.69 3.52 3.99
C ASN A 120 -6.19 3.49 4.26
N THR A 121 -5.74 3.04 5.44
CA THR A 121 -4.32 2.87 5.78
C THR A 121 -4.08 1.63 6.65
N PHE A 122 -2.89 1.04 6.56
CA PHE A 122 -2.37 0.08 7.55
C PHE A 122 -0.84 0.16 7.60
N THR A 123 -0.23 -0.36 8.67
CA THR A 123 1.23 -0.41 8.82
C THR A 123 1.71 -1.85 8.92
N GLU A 124 2.74 -2.19 8.14
CA GLU A 124 3.44 -3.46 8.19
C GLU A 124 4.94 -3.20 8.35
N GLY A 125 5.53 -3.68 9.43
CA GLY A 125 6.88 -3.28 9.84
C GLY A 125 6.98 -1.78 10.08
N SER A 126 7.92 -1.11 9.41
CA SER A 126 8.12 0.34 9.47
C SER A 126 7.40 1.11 8.34
N THR A 127 6.66 0.41 7.48
CA THR A 127 6.03 1.00 6.29
C THR A 127 4.52 1.10 6.48
N THR A 128 4.01 2.32 6.30
CA THR A 128 2.56 2.58 6.25
C THR A 128 2.11 2.60 4.81
N TYR A 129 1.14 1.74 4.49
CA TYR A 129 0.46 1.69 3.21
C TYR A 129 -0.85 2.45 3.28
N SER A 130 -1.19 3.20 2.24
CA SER A 130 -2.40 4.02 2.18
C SER A 130 -3.03 3.97 0.78
N LEU A 131 -4.34 3.80 0.70
CA LEU A 131 -5.07 3.96 -0.56
C LEU A 131 -5.35 5.45 -0.75
N THR A 132 -4.69 6.07 -1.72
CA THR A 132 -4.71 7.52 -1.92
C THR A 132 -5.54 7.96 -3.12
N ASN A 133 -5.88 7.04 -4.01
CA ASN A 133 -6.75 7.29 -5.15
C ASN A 133 -7.49 6.02 -5.56
N PHE A 134 -8.73 6.21 -6.03
CA PHE A 134 -9.52 5.18 -6.69
C PHE A 134 -10.59 5.85 -7.55
N PHE A 135 -10.74 5.39 -8.79
CA PHE A 135 -11.93 5.65 -9.60
C PHE A 135 -12.35 4.39 -10.35
N TYR A 136 -13.63 4.32 -10.69
CA TYR A 136 -14.19 3.20 -11.43
C TYR A 136 -15.46 3.62 -12.13
N ASN A 137 -15.45 3.58 -13.46
CA ASN A 137 -16.55 4.08 -14.26
C ASN A 137 -16.70 3.23 -15.52
N ARG A 138 -17.93 3.07 -15.97
CA ARG A 138 -18.25 2.36 -17.19
C ARG A 138 -17.68 3.08 -18.41
N GLY A 139 -16.89 2.36 -19.19
CA GLY A 139 -16.32 2.80 -20.45
C GLY A 139 -17.17 2.39 -21.65
N ARG A 140 -16.75 2.84 -22.84
CA ARG A 140 -17.37 2.46 -24.13
C ARG A 140 -16.57 1.41 -24.90
N ALA A 141 -15.70 0.68 -24.21
CA ALA A 141 -14.79 -0.26 -24.80
C ALA A 141 -14.96 -1.63 -24.13
N ASP A 142 -14.79 -2.66 -24.95
CA ASP A 142 -14.61 -4.04 -24.51
C ASP A 142 -13.11 -4.31 -24.44
N LEU A 143 -12.57 -4.23 -23.23
CA LEU A 143 -11.15 -4.36 -22.91
C LEU A 143 -10.80 -5.78 -22.45
N VAL A 144 -11.77 -6.49 -21.85
CA VAL A 144 -11.51 -7.74 -21.13
C VAL A 144 -12.46 -8.90 -21.48
N SER A 145 -13.52 -8.72 -22.28
CA SER A 145 -14.44 -9.84 -22.60
C SER A 145 -13.75 -10.98 -23.35
N GLY A 146 -12.66 -10.71 -24.05
CA GLY A 146 -11.80 -11.72 -24.69
C GLY A 146 -11.04 -12.65 -23.73
N TYR A 147 -11.05 -12.37 -22.41
CA TYR A 147 -10.36 -13.16 -21.38
C TYR A 147 -11.33 -14.01 -20.51
N THR A 148 -12.66 -13.87 -20.71
CA THR A 148 -13.83 -14.65 -20.21
C THR A 148 -13.97 -15.07 -18.75
N ALA A 149 -15.14 -14.74 -18.15
CA ALA A 149 -16.16 -15.73 -17.76
C ALA A 149 -17.51 -15.03 -17.46
N THR A 150 -18.56 -15.38 -18.23
CA THR A 150 -19.94 -14.84 -18.30
C THR A 150 -20.71 -14.84 -16.96
N PRO A 151 -21.82 -14.04 -16.78
CA PRO A 151 -22.71 -13.48 -17.80
C PRO A 151 -22.82 -11.95 -17.89
N GLY A 152 -22.68 -11.50 -19.13
CA GLY A 152 -23.02 -10.17 -19.62
C GLY A 152 -22.27 -9.99 -20.93
N GLY A 153 -22.85 -10.41 -22.06
CA GLY A 153 -22.31 -10.18 -23.41
C GLY A 153 -22.37 -8.71 -23.81
N ASP A 154 -21.97 -7.86 -22.87
CA ASP A 154 -22.03 -6.42 -22.88
C ASP A 154 -20.67 -5.90 -23.36
N PRO A 155 -20.61 -5.13 -24.45
CA PRO A 155 -19.34 -4.62 -24.98
C PRO A 155 -18.81 -3.39 -24.21
N LEU A 156 -19.32 -3.13 -22.99
CA LEU A 156 -19.05 -1.91 -22.22
C LEU A 156 -18.46 -2.27 -20.85
N ASP A 157 -17.14 -2.41 -20.80
CA ASP A 157 -16.42 -2.71 -19.57
C ASP A 157 -16.26 -1.50 -18.66
N TYR A 158 -16.02 -1.75 -17.38
CA TYR A 158 -15.63 -0.72 -16.42
C TYR A 158 -14.13 -0.50 -16.49
N ASN A 159 -13.72 0.76 -16.49
CA ASN A 159 -12.33 1.17 -16.39
C ASN A 159 -12.12 2.02 -15.14
N GLY A 160 -11.02 1.75 -14.46
CA GLY A 160 -10.62 2.39 -13.23
C GLY A 160 -9.12 2.40 -13.05
N SER A 161 -8.70 3.09 -12.00
CA SER A 161 -7.37 2.91 -11.45
C SER A 161 -7.41 3.12 -9.95
N PHE A 162 -6.39 2.63 -9.27
CA PHE A 162 -6.14 2.96 -7.88
C PHE A 162 -4.66 3.26 -7.65
N THR A 163 -4.39 3.96 -6.55
CA THR A 163 -3.02 4.24 -6.10
C THR A 163 -2.84 3.82 -4.65
N VAL A 164 -1.87 2.96 -4.40
CA VAL A 164 -1.37 2.65 -3.06
C VAL A 164 -0.07 3.41 -2.84
N SER A 165 -0.05 4.24 -1.80
CA SER A 165 1.14 4.93 -1.32
C SER A 165 1.79 4.11 -0.21
N ALA A 166 3.12 4.04 -0.21
CA ALA A 166 3.91 3.44 0.84
C ALA A 166 4.87 4.49 1.40
N VAL A 167 4.82 4.69 2.72
CA VAL A 167 5.69 5.60 3.45
C VAL A 167 6.42 4.80 4.52
N THR A 168 7.71 4.57 4.32
CA THR A 168 8.57 4.02 5.36
C THR A 168 8.91 5.12 6.36
N SER A 169 8.53 4.92 7.62
CA SER A 169 8.99 5.80 8.69
C SER A 169 10.51 5.71 8.80
N ALA A 170 11.19 6.83 8.53
CA ALA A 170 12.61 6.97 8.82
C ALA A 170 12.75 7.20 10.33
N VAL A 171 12.52 6.16 11.12
CA VAL A 171 12.96 6.18 12.52
C VAL A 171 14.49 6.21 12.47
N PRO A 172 15.16 7.21 13.08
CA PRO A 172 16.62 7.18 13.18
C PRO A 172 17.01 5.84 13.78
N GLU A 173 17.85 5.09 13.10
CA GLU A 173 18.23 3.75 13.54
C GLU A 173 18.77 3.84 14.97
N THR A 174 18.66 2.75 15.75
CA THR A 174 19.24 2.70 17.11
C THR A 174 20.72 3.11 17.11
N ALA A 175 21.43 2.88 16.00
CA ALA A 175 22.78 3.39 15.76
C ALA A 175 22.87 4.93 15.76
N THR A 176 21.90 5.64 15.17
CA THR A 176 21.84 7.10 15.18
C THR A 176 21.61 7.64 16.59
N TRP A 177 20.69 7.04 17.35
CA TRP A 177 20.50 7.39 18.76
C TRP A 177 21.74 7.10 19.59
N ALA A 178 22.38 5.95 19.37
CA ALA A 178 23.62 5.59 20.03
C ALA A 178 24.76 6.56 19.71
N MET A 179 24.89 7.01 18.46
CA MET A 179 25.87 8.02 18.04
C MET A 179 25.61 9.38 18.71
N MET A 180 24.35 9.81 18.81
CA MET A 180 24.00 11.04 19.52
C MET A 180 24.37 10.93 21.00
N LEU A 181 23.98 9.82 21.67
CA LEU A 181 24.31 9.58 23.07
C LEU A 181 25.82 9.47 23.31
N ALA A 182 26.55 8.79 22.43
CA ALA A 182 28.00 8.72 22.49
C ALA A 182 28.65 10.11 22.31
N GLY A 183 28.16 10.91 21.37
CA GLY A 183 28.58 12.30 21.19
C GLY A 183 28.40 13.13 22.46
N PHE A 184 27.23 13.06 23.08
CA PHE A 184 26.97 13.74 24.35
C PHE A 184 27.86 13.24 25.49
N ALA A 185 28.07 11.93 25.59
CA ALA A 185 28.94 11.34 26.60
C ALA A 185 30.40 11.82 26.45
N MET A 186 30.92 11.90 25.21
CA MET A 186 32.26 12.40 24.93
C MET A 186 32.42 13.87 25.30
N ILE A 187 31.45 14.72 24.95
CA ILE A 187 31.46 16.14 25.32
C ILE A 187 31.43 16.31 26.85
N GLY A 188 30.53 15.58 27.52
CA GLY A 188 30.43 15.59 28.98
C GLY A 188 31.73 15.16 29.68
N ALA A 189 32.36 14.10 29.19
CA ALA A 189 33.65 13.63 29.68
C ALA A 189 34.77 14.68 29.46
N GLY A 190 34.79 15.34 28.30
CA GLY A 190 35.75 16.41 27.99
C GLY A 190 35.61 17.64 28.88
N VAL A 191 34.38 18.03 29.25
CA VAL A 191 34.16 19.13 30.21
C VAL A 191 34.58 18.73 31.62
N ARG A 192 34.31 17.48 32.03
CA ARG A 192 34.69 16.98 33.35
C ARG A 192 36.22 16.86 33.52
N SER A 193 36.95 16.44 32.48
CA SER A 193 38.41 16.30 32.56
C SER A 193 39.12 17.65 32.73
N ARG A 194 38.62 18.73 32.12
CA ARG A 194 39.17 20.09 32.28
C ARG A 194 39.01 20.63 33.70
N LYS A 195 37.93 20.31 34.40
CA LYS A 195 37.72 20.75 35.80
C LYS A 195 38.77 20.18 36.77
N ASN A 196 39.41 19.06 36.43
CA ASN A 196 40.42 18.43 37.29
C ASN A 196 41.84 18.92 37.02
N GLN A 197 42.05 19.88 36.10
CA GLN A 197 43.36 20.50 35.94
C GLN A 197 43.57 21.56 37.02
N SER A 198 44.28 21.20 38.09
CA SER A 198 44.74 22.18 39.08
C SER A 198 45.75 23.11 38.42
N VAL A 199 45.41 24.39 38.28
CA VAL A 199 46.36 25.41 37.85
C VAL A 199 47.46 25.49 38.89
N ARG A 200 48.63 24.92 38.58
CA ARG A 200 49.84 25.11 39.39
C ARG A 200 50.48 26.43 38.98
N VAL A 201 50.34 27.43 39.85
CA VAL A 201 51.09 28.68 39.71
C VAL A 201 52.48 28.44 40.31
N THR A 202 53.51 28.52 39.48
CA THR A 202 54.91 28.56 39.93
C THR A 202 55.33 30.02 40.00
N TYR A 203 55.72 30.47 41.18
CA TYR A 203 56.28 31.81 41.38
C TYR A 203 57.80 31.77 41.17
N ALA A 204 58.34 32.83 40.59
CA ALA A 204 59.77 33.05 40.34
C ALA A 204 60.42 33.84 41.48
#